data_AF-A0A1Y3Z1S3-F1
#
_entry.id   AF-A0A1Y3Z1S3-F1
#
_cell.length_a   1.000
_cell.length_b   1.000
_cell.length_c   1.000
_cell.angle_alpha   90.00
_cell.angle_beta   90.00
_cell.angle_gamma   90.00
#
_symmetry.space_group_name_H-M   'P 1'
#
loop_
_entity.id
_entity.type
_entity.pdbx_description
1 polymer ?
#
loop_
_entity_poly.entity_id
_entity_poly.type
_entity_poly.pdbx_seq_one_letter_code
_entity_poly.pdbx_strand_id
1 'polypeptide(L)'
;MSRAREIKAQAKALREQKTALQAKLEGVQGREARAIRLELARIGEDLVDCSRLLRELMPRHKISRGRTWSGLEGWQWDRLQYQTWAELEGAEEAPEGSTEQDKMRLAVRAARSGISPAQEAYLAGTNGGRRQAQVAREAGRNRSTVCRTLQRGQKRIAEDARVLYQLLGRQEGGPLVVDLG
;
A
#
# COMPACT_ATOMS: atom_id res chain seq x y z
N MET A 1 22.95 -11.56 26.78
CA MET A 1 21.84 -11.08 27.64
C MET A 1 22.28 -10.21 28.85
N SER A 2 23.53 -10.30 29.34
CA SER A 2 24.02 -9.50 30.49
C SER A 2 24.00 -7.98 30.22
N ARG A 3 24.55 -7.55 29.08
CA ARG A 3 24.69 -6.13 28.72
C ARG A 3 23.36 -5.35 28.64
N ALA A 4 22.30 -5.98 28.13
CA ALA A 4 20.97 -5.36 28.11
C ALA A 4 20.38 -5.19 29.52
N ARG A 5 20.71 -6.08 30.47
CA ARG A 5 20.30 -5.95 31.87
C ARG A 5 21.09 -4.83 32.57
N GLU A 6 22.39 -4.73 32.30
CA GLU A 6 23.25 -3.65 32.79
C GLU A 6 22.75 -2.28 32.32
N ILE A 7 22.44 -2.12 31.03
CA ILE A 7 21.92 -0.85 30.49
C ILE A 7 20.53 -0.52 31.07
N LYS A 8 19.68 -1.52 31.32
CA LYS A 8 18.40 -1.30 32.02
C LYS A 8 18.60 -0.83 33.46
N ALA A 9 19.58 -1.40 34.17
CA ALA A 9 19.91 -0.97 35.52
C ALA A 9 20.49 0.45 35.55
N GLN A 10 21.38 0.79 34.61
CA GLN A 10 21.91 2.14 34.42
C GLN A 10 20.80 3.15 34.12
N ALA A 11 19.89 2.84 33.19
CA ALA A 11 18.75 3.70 32.87
C ALA A 11 17.81 3.89 34.08
N LYS A 12 17.68 2.90 34.96
CA LYS A 12 16.91 3.03 36.20
C LYS A 12 17.61 3.98 37.17
N ALA A 13 18.91 3.81 37.40
CA ALA A 13 19.70 4.69 38.27
C ALA A 13 19.69 6.16 37.77
N LEU A 14 19.81 6.38 36.46
CA LEU A 14 19.74 7.71 35.86
C LEU A 14 18.37 8.37 36.06
N ARG A 15 17.27 7.61 36.03
CA ARG A 15 15.92 8.14 36.32
C ARG A 15 15.78 8.56 37.78
N GLU A 16 16.32 7.75 38.71
CA GLU A 16 16.32 8.07 40.14
C GLU A 16 17.16 9.33 40.43
N GLN A 17 18.35 9.44 39.81
CA GLN A 17 19.19 10.64 39.88
C GLN A 17 18.48 11.87 39.30
N LYS A 18 17.79 11.72 38.16
CA LYS A 18 16.99 12.78 37.55
C LYS A 18 15.90 13.27 38.51
N THR A 19 15.15 12.36 39.14
CA THR A 19 14.10 12.74 40.09
C THR A 19 14.67 13.45 41.32
N ALA A 20 15.81 13.00 41.83
CA ALA A 20 16.48 13.62 42.97
C ALA A 20 16.99 15.04 42.63
N LEU A 21 17.54 15.24 41.43
CA LEU A 21 17.99 16.56 40.97
C LEU A 21 16.82 17.50 40.65
N GLN A 22 15.70 16.98 40.15
CA GLN A 22 14.47 17.75 39.97
C GLN A 22 13.93 18.26 41.32
N ALA A 23 13.88 17.42 42.34
CA ALA A 23 13.47 17.83 43.68
C ALA A 23 14.42 18.89 44.28
N LYS A 24 15.73 18.78 44.05
CA LYS A 24 16.72 19.79 44.49
C LYS A 24 16.56 21.12 43.75
N LEU A 25 16.10 21.10 42.49
CA LEU A 25 15.95 22.31 41.69
C LEU A 25 14.83 23.22 42.20
N GLU A 26 13.79 22.68 42.83
CA GLU A 26 12.65 23.45 43.36
C GLU A 26 13.04 24.39 44.50
N GLY A 27 14.14 24.11 45.22
CA GLY A 27 14.61 24.90 46.37
C GLY A 27 15.81 25.80 46.10
N VAL A 28 16.36 25.81 44.88
CA VAL A 28 17.66 26.44 44.58
C VAL A 28 17.51 27.52 43.51
N GLN A 29 18.18 28.66 43.69
CA GLN A 29 18.20 29.78 42.74
C GLN A 29 19.62 30.14 42.29
N GLY A 30 19.73 30.90 41.21
CA GLY A 30 21.02 31.43 40.75
C GLY A 30 21.95 30.41 40.08
N ARG A 31 23.24 30.46 40.41
CA ARG A 31 24.29 29.66 39.75
C ARG A 31 24.16 28.16 40.01
N GLU A 32 23.73 27.77 41.20
CA GLU A 32 23.51 26.38 41.58
C GLU A 32 22.33 25.78 40.81
N ALA A 33 21.25 26.53 40.61
CA ALA A 33 20.13 26.11 39.77
C ALA A 33 20.55 25.89 38.31
N ARG A 34 21.48 26.72 37.80
CA ARG A 34 22.06 26.54 36.47
C ARG A 34 22.90 25.26 36.37
N ALA A 35 23.70 24.95 37.39
CA ALA A 35 24.47 23.70 37.44
C ALA A 35 23.55 22.47 37.47
N ILE A 36 22.50 22.49 38.29
CA ILE A 36 21.51 21.39 38.36
C ILE A 36 20.80 21.20 37.01
N ARG A 37 20.46 22.28 36.30
CA ARG A 37 19.86 22.19 34.96
C ARG A 37 20.79 21.57 33.92
N LEU A 38 22.09 21.85 34.00
CA LEU A 38 23.09 21.24 33.12
C LEU A 38 23.22 19.74 33.38
N GLU A 39 23.26 19.32 34.64
CA GLU A 39 23.28 17.90 35.01
C GLU A 39 21.98 17.18 34.60
N LEU A 40 20.83 17.85 34.71
CA LEU A 40 19.56 17.31 34.20
C LEU A 40 19.55 17.14 32.68
N ALA A 41 20.19 18.05 31.94
CA ALA A 41 20.34 17.95 30.49
C ALA A 41 21.26 16.77 30.11
N ARG A 42 22.41 16.64 30.77
CA ARG A 42 23.34 15.51 30.61
C ARG A 42 22.66 14.17 30.87
N ILE A 43 21.96 14.03 32.00
CA ILE A 43 21.20 12.80 32.31
C ILE A 43 20.10 12.55 31.27
N GLY A 44 19.53 13.61 30.70
CA GLY A 44 18.59 13.51 29.57
C GLY A 44 19.23 12.83 28.35
N GLU A 45 20.43 13.25 27.97
CA GLU A 45 21.20 12.68 26.87
C GLU A 45 21.59 11.22 27.16
N ASP A 46 22.12 10.93 28.36
CA ASP A 46 22.51 9.57 28.76
C ASP A 46 21.31 8.60 28.73
N LEU A 47 20.10 9.07 29.06
CA LEU A 47 18.87 8.27 28.96
C LEU A 47 18.43 8.01 27.50
N VAL A 48 18.67 8.96 26.60
CA VAL A 48 18.43 8.77 25.15
C VAL A 48 19.41 7.73 24.60
N ASP A 49 20.68 7.80 24.99
CA ASP A 49 21.69 6.82 24.58
C ASP A 49 21.42 5.43 25.12
N CYS A 50 21.06 5.30 26.41
CA CYS A 50 20.61 4.02 26.96
C CYS A 50 19.41 3.46 26.18
N SER A 51 18.46 4.32 25.77
CA SER A 51 17.30 3.91 24.98
C SER A 51 17.69 3.44 23.57
N ARG A 52 18.68 4.08 22.94
CA ARG A 52 19.23 3.68 21.64
C ARG A 52 19.93 2.32 21.74
N LEU A 53 20.85 2.16 22.69
CA LEU A 53 21.57 0.90 22.92
C LEU A 53 20.62 -0.26 23.23
N LEU A 54 19.52 0.00 23.96
CA LEU A 54 18.49 -1.02 24.20
C LEU A 54 17.72 -1.41 22.94
N ARG A 55 17.50 -0.50 21.97
CA ARG A 55 16.88 -0.84 20.69
C ARG A 55 17.82 -1.69 19.82
N GLU A 56 19.12 -1.41 19.87
CA GLU A 56 20.15 -2.18 19.13
C GLU A 56 20.30 -3.59 19.70
N LEU A 57 20.39 -3.73 21.03
CA LEU A 57 20.56 -5.02 21.70
C LEU A 57 19.27 -5.84 21.80
N MET A 58 18.12 -5.17 21.83
CA MET A 58 16.80 -5.81 21.91
C MET A 58 15.86 -5.20 20.84
N PRO A 59 16.09 -5.51 19.55
CA PRO A 59 15.24 -5.02 18.48
C PRO A 59 13.81 -5.51 18.69
N ARG A 60 12.85 -4.57 18.77
CA ARG A 60 11.44 -4.92 18.94
C ARG A 60 10.96 -5.59 17.65
N HIS A 61 10.55 -6.85 17.74
CA HIS A 61 9.91 -7.57 16.62
C HIS A 61 8.46 -7.13 16.37
N LYS A 62 8.04 -6.00 16.95
CA LYS A 62 6.71 -5.43 16.77
C LYS A 62 6.82 -4.17 15.93
N ILE A 63 6.34 -4.27 14.69
CA ILE A 63 6.02 -3.10 13.87
C ILE A 63 4.89 -2.35 14.60
N SER A 64 5.21 -1.18 15.13
CA SER A 64 4.21 -0.26 15.66
C SER A 64 3.31 0.16 14.51
N ARG A 65 2.01 -0.17 14.55
CA ARG A 65 1.01 0.33 13.59
C ARG A 65 0.72 1.84 13.76
N GLY A 66 1.47 2.53 14.62
CA GLY A 66 1.33 3.96 14.87
C GLY A 66 2.68 4.66 14.78
N ARG A 67 2.78 5.60 13.83
CA ARG A 67 3.86 6.57 13.66
C ARG A 67 5.19 5.99 13.17
N THR A 68 5.21 5.55 11.90
CA THR A 68 6.40 5.71 11.06
C THR A 68 6.62 7.21 10.81
N TRP A 69 7.89 7.61 10.71
CA TRP A 69 8.35 8.97 10.39
C TRP A 69 7.74 9.49 9.07
N SER A 70 7.25 8.58 8.24
CA SER A 70 6.33 8.80 7.16
C SER A 70 4.88 8.61 7.64
N GLY A 71 4.08 9.67 7.63
CA GLY A 71 2.61 9.53 7.58
C GLY A 71 2.17 8.78 6.33
N LEU A 72 0.85 8.70 6.05
CA LEU A 72 0.33 8.13 4.79
C LEU A 72 1.10 8.67 3.55
N GLU A 73 1.54 9.92 3.60
CA GLU A 73 2.32 10.58 2.56
C GLU A 73 3.73 10.02 2.39
N GLY A 74 4.44 9.62 3.45
CA GLY A 74 5.82 9.12 3.24
C GLY A 74 5.85 7.67 2.75
N TRP A 75 4.82 6.86 3.04
CA TRP A 75 4.62 5.58 2.32
C TRP A 75 4.26 5.82 0.85
N GLN A 76 3.53 6.90 0.55
CA GLN A 76 3.31 7.31 -0.84
C GLN A 76 4.60 7.78 -1.49
N TRP A 77 5.50 8.47 -0.78
CA TRP A 77 6.81 8.86 -1.31
C TRP A 77 7.73 7.66 -1.56
N ASP A 78 7.82 6.71 -0.63
CA ASP A 78 8.56 5.47 -0.88
C ASP A 78 7.97 4.71 -2.07
N ARG A 79 6.63 4.58 -2.13
CA ARG A 79 5.94 3.94 -3.24
C ARG A 79 6.17 4.67 -4.57
N LEU A 80 6.17 6.00 -4.55
CA LEU A 80 6.42 6.83 -5.73
C LEU A 80 7.87 6.67 -6.16
N GLN A 81 8.84 6.63 -5.23
CA GLN A 81 10.24 6.34 -5.55
C GLN A 81 10.40 4.96 -6.18
N TYR A 82 9.79 3.92 -5.63
CA TYR A 82 9.82 2.59 -6.24
C TYR A 82 9.15 2.56 -7.62
N GLN A 83 8.07 3.32 -7.81
CA GLN A 83 7.42 3.45 -9.12
C GLN A 83 8.34 4.17 -10.11
N THR A 84 8.98 5.27 -9.73
CA THR A 84 9.90 6.01 -10.61
C THR A 84 11.12 5.17 -10.97
N TRP A 85 11.64 4.36 -10.05
CA TRP A 85 12.73 3.43 -10.34
C TRP A 85 12.29 2.30 -11.26
N ALA A 86 11.12 1.69 -11.02
CA ALA A 86 10.56 0.67 -11.89
C ALA A 86 10.21 1.21 -13.29
N GLU A 87 9.79 2.47 -13.37
CA GLU A 87 9.54 3.18 -14.63
C GLU A 87 10.84 3.51 -15.37
N LEU A 88 11.93 3.82 -14.66
CA LEU A 88 13.25 4.05 -15.26
C LEU A 88 13.90 2.74 -15.74
N GLU A 89 13.86 1.68 -14.94
CA GLU A 89 14.31 0.34 -15.33
C GLU A 89 13.45 -0.19 -16.50
N GLY A 90 12.13 0.01 -16.44
CA GLY A 90 11.21 -0.32 -17.53
C GLY A 90 11.21 0.64 -18.73
N ALA A 91 11.91 1.78 -18.65
CA ALA A 91 12.12 2.68 -19.78
C ALA A 91 13.38 2.31 -20.58
N GLU A 92 14.38 1.72 -19.91
CA GLU A 92 15.54 1.10 -20.58
C GLU A 92 15.16 -0.28 -21.15
N GLU A 93 14.29 -1.02 -20.48
CA GLU A 93 13.61 -2.20 -21.01
C GLU A 93 12.24 -1.81 -21.58
N ALA A 94 12.20 -1.13 -22.73
CA ALA A 94 10.96 -1.07 -23.50
C ALA A 94 10.45 -2.52 -23.67
N PRO A 95 9.25 -2.88 -23.14
CA PRO A 95 8.79 -4.26 -23.22
C PRO A 95 8.75 -4.66 -24.69
N GLU A 96 9.43 -5.76 -25.04
CA GLU A 96 9.32 -6.34 -26.36
C GLU A 96 7.84 -6.62 -26.67
N GLY A 97 7.23 -5.74 -27.48
CA GLY A 97 5.84 -5.84 -27.89
C GLY A 97 4.80 -5.65 -26.78
N SER A 98 3.55 -5.39 -27.19
CA SER A 98 2.42 -5.53 -26.27
C SER A 98 2.38 -6.97 -25.77
N THR A 99 2.56 -7.19 -24.47
CA THR A 99 2.53 -8.55 -23.92
C THR A 99 1.22 -9.24 -24.33
N GLU A 100 1.24 -10.56 -24.49
CA GLU A 100 0.03 -11.35 -24.80
C GLU A 100 -1.11 -11.08 -23.79
N GLN A 101 -0.76 -10.74 -22.54
CA GLN A 101 -1.72 -10.32 -21.52
C GLN A 101 -2.36 -8.96 -21.84
N ASP A 102 -1.62 -8.01 -22.39
CA ASP A 102 -2.15 -6.69 -22.76
C ASP A 102 -3.06 -6.78 -23.99
N LYS A 103 -2.72 -7.64 -24.96
CA LYS A 103 -3.63 -7.97 -26.08
C LYS A 103 -4.95 -8.56 -25.56
N MET A 104 -4.88 -9.49 -24.61
CA MET A 104 -6.06 -10.08 -23.98
C MET A 104 -6.87 -9.02 -23.20
N ARG A 105 -6.22 -8.16 -22.41
CA ARG A 105 -6.89 -7.07 -21.68
C ARG A 105 -7.59 -6.10 -22.63
N LEU A 106 -6.95 -5.75 -23.75
CA LEU A 106 -7.52 -4.88 -24.77
C LEU A 106 -8.73 -5.55 -25.44
N ALA A 107 -8.61 -6.81 -25.82
CA ALA A 107 -9.69 -7.60 -26.41
C ALA A 107 -10.90 -7.70 -25.47
N VAL A 108 -10.70 -7.99 -24.19
CA VAL A 108 -11.78 -8.04 -23.19
C VAL A 108 -12.42 -6.68 -22.97
N ARG A 109 -11.62 -5.60 -22.95
CA ARG A 109 -12.14 -4.23 -22.82
C ARG A 109 -13.02 -3.86 -24.01
N ALA A 110 -12.58 -4.17 -25.22
CA ALA A 110 -13.35 -3.93 -26.44
C ALA A 110 -14.60 -4.83 -26.51
N ALA A 111 -14.51 -6.12 -26.17
CA ALA A 111 -15.68 -7.01 -26.10
C ALA A 111 -16.74 -6.53 -25.11
N ARG A 112 -16.32 -5.88 -24.02
CA ARG A 112 -17.23 -5.32 -23.02
C ARG A 112 -18.08 -4.17 -23.53
N SER A 113 -17.71 -3.47 -24.61
CA SER A 113 -18.59 -2.45 -25.20
C SER A 113 -19.76 -3.04 -26.00
N GLY A 114 -19.72 -4.34 -26.32
CA GLY A 114 -20.75 -5.03 -27.12
C GLY A 114 -21.92 -5.63 -26.32
N ILE A 115 -21.86 -5.61 -24.98
CA ILE A 115 -22.94 -6.14 -24.13
C ILE A 115 -24.08 -5.13 -23.96
N SER A 116 -25.27 -5.62 -23.60
CA SER A 116 -26.41 -4.72 -23.35
C SER A 116 -26.26 -3.96 -22.02
N PRO A 117 -26.88 -2.79 -21.87
CA PRO A 117 -26.85 -2.03 -20.61
C PRO A 117 -27.32 -2.83 -19.40
N ALA A 118 -28.28 -3.74 -19.58
CA ALA A 118 -28.76 -4.61 -18.51
C ALA A 118 -27.72 -5.67 -18.10
N GLN A 119 -26.96 -6.20 -19.05
CA GLN A 119 -25.86 -7.13 -18.78
C GLN A 119 -24.71 -6.40 -18.06
N GLU A 120 -24.39 -5.19 -18.52
CA GLU A 120 -23.36 -4.35 -17.91
C GLU A 120 -23.70 -3.98 -16.47
N ALA A 121 -24.94 -3.53 -16.21
CA ALA A 121 -25.39 -3.18 -14.88
C ALA A 121 -25.28 -4.35 -13.89
N TYR A 122 -25.66 -5.57 -14.31
CA TYR A 122 -25.54 -6.75 -13.45
C TYR A 122 -24.09 -7.19 -13.24
N LEU A 123 -23.25 -7.13 -14.27
CA LEU A 123 -21.82 -7.41 -14.14
C LEU A 123 -21.16 -6.43 -13.17
N ALA A 124 -21.41 -5.13 -13.33
CA ALA A 124 -20.93 -4.09 -12.43
C ALA A 124 -21.41 -4.30 -10.99
N GLY A 125 -22.67 -4.69 -10.81
CA GLY A 125 -23.25 -5.00 -9.50
C GLY A 125 -22.63 -6.22 -8.81
N THR A 126 -22.07 -7.18 -9.56
CA THR A 126 -21.39 -8.37 -9.02
C THR A 126 -19.88 -8.19 -8.80
N ASN A 127 -19.29 -7.11 -9.32
CA ASN A 127 -17.88 -6.81 -9.10
C ASN A 127 -17.59 -6.67 -7.60
N GLY A 128 -16.42 -7.13 -7.16
CA GLY A 128 -16.05 -7.11 -5.73
C GLY A 128 -16.72 -8.20 -4.89
N GLY A 129 -17.22 -9.29 -5.50
CA GLY A 129 -17.70 -10.48 -4.78
C GLY A 129 -19.14 -10.39 -4.26
N ARG A 130 -19.90 -9.39 -4.70
CA ARG A 130 -21.31 -9.22 -4.32
C ARG A 130 -22.16 -10.36 -4.90
N ARG A 131 -23.04 -10.92 -4.06
CA ARG A 131 -23.89 -12.06 -4.45
C ARG A 131 -24.96 -11.61 -5.45
N GLN A 132 -25.19 -12.40 -6.50
CA GLN A 132 -26.22 -12.13 -7.52
C GLN A 132 -27.63 -11.96 -6.94
N ALA A 133 -27.93 -12.63 -5.82
CA ALA A 133 -29.21 -12.48 -5.11
C ALA A 133 -29.40 -11.08 -4.53
N GLN A 134 -28.33 -10.42 -4.09
CA GLN A 134 -28.39 -9.05 -3.60
C GLN A 134 -28.61 -8.07 -4.77
N VAL A 135 -27.85 -8.23 -5.85
CA VAL A 135 -28.02 -7.44 -7.09
C VAL A 135 -29.46 -7.55 -7.62
N ALA A 136 -30.05 -8.75 -7.55
CA ALA A 136 -31.44 -8.97 -7.95
C ALA A 136 -32.45 -8.21 -7.07
N ARG A 137 -32.26 -8.18 -5.75
CA ARG A 137 -33.11 -7.41 -4.83
C ARG A 137 -33.03 -5.92 -5.12
N GLU A 138 -31.82 -5.38 -5.29
CA GLU A 138 -31.59 -3.96 -5.58
C GLU A 138 -32.16 -3.55 -6.95
N ALA A 139 -32.06 -4.42 -7.94
CA ALA A 139 -32.64 -4.19 -9.27
C ALA A 139 -34.15 -4.41 -9.34
N GLY A 140 -34.81 -4.89 -8.27
CA GLY A 140 -36.23 -5.24 -8.28
C GLY A 140 -36.55 -6.38 -9.25
N ARG A 141 -35.62 -7.32 -9.46
CA ARG A 141 -35.75 -8.43 -10.43
C ARG A 141 -35.62 -9.79 -9.77
N ASN A 142 -36.14 -10.81 -10.44
CA ASN A 142 -35.96 -12.20 -10.03
C ASN A 142 -34.48 -12.61 -10.14
N ARG A 143 -33.98 -13.31 -9.11
CA ARG A 143 -32.60 -13.85 -9.07
C ARG A 143 -32.26 -14.65 -10.33
N SER A 144 -33.19 -15.50 -10.78
CA SER A 144 -33.02 -16.34 -11.98
C SER A 144 -32.84 -15.53 -13.26
N THR A 145 -33.47 -14.35 -13.35
CA THR A 145 -33.32 -13.43 -14.48
C THR A 145 -31.93 -12.79 -14.47
N VAL A 146 -31.50 -12.27 -13.32
CA VAL A 146 -30.15 -11.68 -13.18
C VAL A 146 -29.06 -12.71 -13.49
N CYS A 147 -29.18 -13.93 -12.97
CA CYS A 147 -28.23 -15.01 -13.23
C CYS A 147 -28.12 -15.34 -14.73
N ARG A 148 -29.26 -15.57 -15.41
CA ARG A 148 -29.27 -15.90 -16.84
C ARG A 148 -28.73 -14.76 -17.70
N THR A 149 -29.08 -13.51 -17.39
CA THR A 149 -28.60 -12.34 -18.13
C THR A 149 -27.09 -12.15 -17.95
N LEU A 150 -26.59 -12.35 -16.73
CA LEU A 150 -25.15 -12.27 -16.43
C LEU A 150 -24.36 -13.36 -17.14
N GLN A 151 -24.84 -14.61 -17.11
CA GLN A 151 -24.20 -15.72 -17.83
C GLN A 151 -24.13 -15.47 -19.35
N ARG A 152 -25.21 -14.94 -19.95
CA ARG A 152 -25.22 -14.56 -21.37
C ARG A 152 -24.24 -13.43 -21.68
N GLY A 153 -24.16 -12.42 -20.81
CA GLY A 153 -23.20 -11.32 -20.95
C GLY A 153 -21.76 -11.82 -20.87
N GLN A 154 -21.43 -12.66 -19.89
CA GLN A 154 -20.10 -13.26 -19.75
C GLN A 154 -19.72 -14.14 -20.94
N LYS A 155 -20.66 -14.98 -21.41
CA LYS A 155 -20.44 -15.83 -22.59
C LYS A 155 -20.15 -14.98 -23.82
N ARG A 156 -20.93 -13.92 -24.05
CA ARG A 156 -20.72 -12.99 -25.17
C ARG A 156 -19.38 -12.29 -25.09
N ILE A 157 -19.00 -11.75 -23.92
CA ILE A 157 -17.68 -11.12 -23.73
C ILE A 157 -16.56 -12.11 -24.05
N ALA A 158 -16.67 -13.37 -23.62
CA ALA A 158 -15.65 -14.38 -23.87
C ALA A 158 -15.54 -14.73 -25.37
N GLU A 159 -16.66 -14.86 -26.07
CA GLU A 159 -16.71 -15.13 -27.51
C GLU A 159 -16.11 -13.94 -28.30
N ASP A 160 -16.56 -12.73 -28.02
CA ASP A 160 -16.10 -11.50 -28.70
C ASP A 160 -14.61 -11.22 -28.41
N ALA A 161 -14.17 -11.38 -27.16
CA ALA A 161 -12.78 -11.19 -26.77
C ALA A 161 -11.85 -12.20 -27.45
N ARG A 162 -12.29 -13.45 -27.63
CA ARG A 162 -11.51 -14.47 -28.35
C ARG A 162 -11.27 -14.06 -29.81
N VAL A 163 -12.30 -13.55 -30.48
CA VAL A 163 -12.18 -13.08 -31.87
C VAL A 163 -11.25 -11.87 -31.95
N LEU A 164 -11.44 -10.88 -31.07
CA LEU A 164 -10.62 -9.67 -31.03
C LEU A 164 -9.15 -9.97 -30.71
N TYR A 165 -8.88 -10.88 -29.79
CA TYR A 165 -7.53 -11.33 -29.47
C TYR A 165 -6.85 -12.00 -30.68
N GLN A 166 -7.57 -12.86 -31.41
CA GLN A 166 -7.04 -13.47 -32.64
C GLN A 166 -6.74 -12.43 -33.74
N LEU A 167 -7.54 -11.38 -33.84
CA LEU A 167 -7.29 -10.27 -34.78
C LEU A 167 -6.06 -9.47 -34.40
N LEU A 168 -5.89 -9.16 -33.11
CA LEU A 168 -4.70 -8.48 -32.59
C LEU A 168 -3.42 -9.28 -32.83
N GLY A 169 -3.48 -10.61 -32.69
CA GLY A 169 -2.35 -11.50 -32.98
C GLY A 169 -2.00 -11.63 -34.47
N ARG A 170 -2.93 -11.31 -35.38
CA ARG A 170 -2.69 -11.34 -36.84
C ARG A 170 -2.10 -10.04 -37.39
N GLN A 171 -2.11 -8.95 -36.62
CA GLN A 171 -1.62 -7.63 -37.07
C GLN A 171 -0.11 -7.43 -36.90
N GLU A 172 0.63 -8.42 -36.40
CA GLU A 172 2.10 -8.38 -36.38
C GLU A 172 2.64 -8.67 -37.79
N GLY A 173 2.60 -7.65 -38.67
CA GLY A 173 3.11 -7.78 -40.04
C GLY A 173 2.93 -6.61 -41.02
N GLY A 174 2.30 -5.48 -40.67
CA GLY A 174 2.24 -4.33 -41.58
C GLY A 174 1.30 -3.20 -41.14
N PRO A 175 1.45 -1.98 -41.68
CA PRO A 175 0.60 -0.84 -41.31
C PRO A 175 -0.87 -1.11 -41.67
N LEU A 176 -1.77 -0.64 -40.81
CA LEU A 176 -3.22 -0.67 -40.98
C LEU A 176 -3.63 0.02 -42.30
N VAL A 177 -3.84 -0.76 -43.36
CA VAL A 177 -4.61 -0.31 -44.53
C VAL A 177 -6.04 -0.78 -44.32
N VAL A 178 -6.89 0.15 -43.91
CA VAL A 178 -8.34 -0.06 -43.90
C VAL A 178 -8.84 0.46 -45.25
N ASP A 179 -9.09 -0.45 -46.19
CA ASP A 179 -9.79 -0.10 -47.43
C ASP A 179 -11.26 0.18 -47.09
N LEU A 180 -11.61 1.47 -47.09
CA LEU A 180 -12.99 1.94 -47.08
C LEU A 180 -13.49 2.00 -48.53
N GLY A 181 -13.88 0.84 -49.06
CA GLY A 181 -14.63 0.71 -50.32
C GLY A 181 -16.13 0.84 -50.11
#